data_AF-A0A8D8GD38-F1
#
_entry.id   AF-A0A8D8GD38-F1
#
_cell.length_a   1.000
_cell.length_b   1.000
_cell.length_c   1.000
_cell.angle_alpha   90.00
_cell.angle_beta   90.00
_cell.angle_gamma   90.00
#
_symmetry.space_group_name_H-M   'P 1'
#
loop_
_entity.id
_entity.type
_entity.pdbx_description
1 polymer ?
#
loop_
_entity_poly.entity_id
_entity_poly.type
_entity_poly.pdbx_seq_one_letter_code
_entity_poly.pdbx_strand_id
1 'polypeptide(L)'
;ARVESKTFICTEKREQAIPTPKEGVKGSLGNWISPEDYEAAIQARFPGCMKGRTMYVVPYSMGPIASPLSKFGIEITDSAYVVNSMRIMTRMGEEVLDKLSDNSDFVKCLHSVGTPANGKISMPSWPCDPERTIILHKPAVNEIVSYGSGYGGNSLLGKKCFALRIGSTIAKREGWLAEHMLILGITNPNGDKKYIAAAFPSACGKTNLAMMTPTLPGYKVECVGDDIAWMKFDSKGQLRAINPENG
;
A
#
# COMPACT_ATOMS: atom_id res chain seq x y z
N ALA A 1 -5.67 -8.65 -11.57
CA ALA A 1 -6.27 -7.42 -11.02
C ALA A 1 -6.41 -7.55 -9.50
N ARG A 2 -6.71 -6.45 -8.78
CA ARG A 2 -7.08 -6.51 -7.36
C ARG A 2 -8.36 -7.34 -7.18
N VAL A 3 -8.49 -8.05 -6.05
CA VAL A 3 -9.68 -8.88 -5.75
C VAL A 3 -10.34 -8.35 -4.49
N GLU A 4 -11.21 -7.34 -4.64
CA GLU A 4 -11.81 -6.62 -3.52
C GLU A 4 -12.65 -7.54 -2.62
N SER A 5 -13.35 -8.52 -3.18
CA SER A 5 -14.10 -9.52 -2.43
C SER A 5 -13.24 -10.45 -1.56
N LYS A 6 -11.92 -10.49 -1.80
CA LYS A 6 -10.94 -11.28 -1.03
C LYS A 6 -10.00 -10.41 -0.20
N THR A 7 -10.36 -9.13 -0.01
CA THR A 7 -9.56 -8.15 0.73
C THR A 7 -10.29 -7.73 2.00
N PHE A 8 -9.67 -7.94 3.18
CA PHE A 8 -10.31 -7.77 4.48
C PHE A 8 -9.49 -6.91 5.43
N ILE A 9 -10.18 -6.28 6.38
CA ILE A 9 -9.61 -5.57 7.53
C ILE A 9 -10.05 -6.29 8.81
N CYS A 10 -9.09 -6.71 9.61
CA CYS A 10 -9.27 -7.37 10.89
C CYS A 10 -9.25 -6.34 12.03
N THR A 11 -10.32 -6.30 12.81
CA THR A 11 -10.46 -5.46 14.02
C THR A 11 -11.32 -6.22 15.03
N GLU A 12 -11.14 -5.91 16.32
CA GLU A 12 -11.91 -6.55 17.41
C GLU A 12 -13.41 -6.41 17.20
N LYS A 13 -13.87 -5.22 16.82
CA LYS A 13 -15.28 -4.94 16.52
C LYS A 13 -15.44 -4.59 15.05
N ARG A 14 -16.41 -5.23 14.38
CA ARG A 14 -16.76 -4.97 12.96
C ARG A 14 -16.91 -3.48 12.63
N GLU A 15 -17.52 -2.73 13.54
CA GLU A 15 -17.79 -1.29 13.43
C GLU A 15 -16.53 -0.44 13.26
N GLN A 16 -15.38 -0.92 13.76
CA GLN A 16 -14.09 -0.23 13.66
C GLN A 16 -13.50 -0.31 12.25
N ALA A 17 -13.88 -1.33 11.47
CA ALA A 17 -13.46 -1.50 10.09
C ALA A 17 -14.49 -0.96 9.09
N ILE A 18 -15.78 -1.24 9.31
CA ILE A 18 -16.86 -0.89 8.38
C ILE A 18 -18.14 -0.49 9.12
N PRO A 19 -18.94 0.45 8.59
CA PRO A 19 -20.22 0.81 9.18
C PRO A 19 -21.23 -0.34 9.10
N THR A 20 -22.22 -0.31 10.00
CA THR A 20 -23.40 -1.17 9.91
C THR A 20 -24.32 -0.63 8.81
N PRO A 21 -24.53 -1.38 7.71
CA PRO A 21 -25.45 -0.94 6.67
C PRO A 21 -26.89 -0.96 7.20
N LYS A 22 -27.76 -0.14 6.61
CA LYS A 22 -29.20 -0.22 6.86
C LYS A 22 -29.72 -1.59 6.43
N GLU A 23 -30.83 -2.02 7.04
CA GLU A 23 -31.52 -3.25 6.64
C GLU A 23 -31.82 -3.25 5.14
N GLY A 24 -31.58 -4.38 4.48
CA GLY A 24 -31.73 -4.52 3.01
C GLY A 24 -30.61 -3.89 2.17
N VAL A 25 -29.64 -3.19 2.76
CA VAL A 25 -28.51 -2.59 2.03
C VAL A 25 -27.26 -3.44 2.14
N LYS A 26 -26.67 -3.81 1.00
CA LYS A 26 -25.35 -4.45 0.96
C LYS A 26 -24.25 -3.40 1.16
N GLY A 27 -23.42 -3.57 2.19
CA GLY A 27 -22.26 -2.71 2.43
C GLY A 27 -21.24 -2.76 1.29
N SER A 28 -20.68 -1.61 0.93
CA SER A 28 -19.69 -1.45 -0.15
C SER A 28 -18.39 -0.77 0.30
N LEU A 29 -18.25 -0.47 1.59
CA LEU A 29 -17.14 0.32 2.15
C LEU A 29 -15.98 -0.52 2.68
N GLY A 30 -15.97 -1.83 2.38
CA GLY A 30 -14.91 -2.77 2.77
C GLY A 30 -15.46 -4.10 3.27
N ASN A 31 -14.57 -5.04 3.54
CA ASN A 31 -14.89 -6.31 4.18
C ASN A 31 -14.18 -6.40 5.53
N TRP A 32 -14.90 -6.87 6.54
CA TRP A 32 -14.36 -7.16 7.86
C TRP A 32 -14.16 -8.67 8.02
N ILE A 33 -13.15 -9.04 8.79
CA ILE A 33 -12.89 -10.41 9.24
C ILE A 33 -12.64 -10.38 10.75
N SER A 34 -13.13 -11.38 11.48
CA SER A 34 -12.88 -11.48 12.91
C SER A 34 -11.42 -11.81 13.21
N PRO A 35 -10.88 -11.50 14.40
CA PRO A 35 -9.55 -11.94 14.79
C PRO A 35 -9.36 -13.46 14.72
N GLU A 36 -10.37 -14.24 15.10
CA GLU A 36 -10.34 -15.71 15.02
C GLU A 36 -10.25 -16.19 13.57
N ASP A 37 -11.11 -15.68 12.69
CA ASP A 37 -11.12 -16.05 11.26
C ASP A 37 -9.85 -15.58 10.54
N TYR A 38 -9.26 -14.47 10.98
CA TYR A 38 -7.97 -13.97 10.48
C TYR A 38 -6.86 -15.00 10.74
N GLU A 39 -6.73 -15.48 11.99
CA GLU A 39 -5.72 -16.47 12.35
C GLU A 39 -6.01 -17.82 11.65
N ALA A 40 -7.26 -18.26 11.62
CA ALA A 40 -7.66 -19.48 10.92
C ALA A 40 -7.33 -19.41 9.41
N ALA A 41 -7.55 -18.26 8.78
CA ALA A 41 -7.22 -18.06 7.37
C ALA A 41 -5.71 -18.14 7.10
N ILE A 42 -4.88 -17.67 8.03
CA ILE A 42 -3.42 -17.77 7.96
C ILE A 42 -2.98 -19.23 8.12
N GLN A 43 -3.46 -19.92 9.14
CA GLN A 43 -3.09 -21.32 9.42
C GLN A 43 -3.49 -22.26 8.29
N ALA A 44 -4.61 -22.01 7.60
CA ALA A 44 -5.04 -22.81 6.46
C ALA A 44 -4.16 -22.63 5.19
N ARG A 45 -3.25 -21.65 5.17
CA ARG A 45 -2.56 -21.21 3.94
C ARG A 45 -1.04 -21.19 4.04
N PHE A 46 -0.51 -20.60 5.11
CA PHE A 46 0.92 -20.29 5.20
C PHE A 46 1.84 -21.45 5.61
N PRO A 47 1.41 -22.47 6.38
CA PRO A 47 2.28 -23.61 6.69
C PRO A 47 2.85 -24.28 5.43
N GLY A 48 4.17 -24.24 5.26
CA GLY A 48 4.87 -24.83 4.12
C GLY A 48 4.67 -24.11 2.77
N CYS A 49 4.03 -22.93 2.73
CA CYS A 49 3.69 -22.26 1.46
C CYS A 49 4.89 -21.88 0.58
N MET A 50 6.05 -21.62 1.20
CA MET A 50 7.30 -21.27 0.52
C MET A 50 8.26 -22.46 0.37
N LYS A 51 7.83 -23.70 0.63
CA LYS A 51 8.74 -24.86 0.58
C LYS A 51 9.40 -24.97 -0.80
N GLY A 52 10.74 -25.02 -0.81
CA GLY A 52 11.54 -25.08 -2.03
C GLY A 52 11.63 -23.77 -2.81
N ARG A 53 11.24 -22.64 -2.20
CA ARG A 53 11.42 -21.28 -2.75
C ARG A 53 12.31 -20.45 -1.83
N THR A 54 12.95 -19.45 -2.40
CA THR A 54 13.66 -18.42 -1.63
C THR A 54 12.66 -17.51 -0.95
N MET A 55 12.83 -17.31 0.35
CA MET A 55 12.16 -16.24 1.11
C MET A 55 13.04 -14.99 1.03
N TYR A 56 12.56 -13.94 0.38
CA TYR A 56 13.22 -12.65 0.33
C TYR A 56 12.74 -11.77 1.48
N VAL A 57 13.67 -11.01 2.07
CA VAL A 57 13.39 -9.98 3.07
C VAL A 57 13.63 -8.63 2.42
N VAL A 58 12.57 -7.82 2.34
CA VAL A 58 12.55 -6.55 1.61
C VAL A 58 12.32 -5.42 2.62
N PRO A 59 13.37 -4.80 3.17
CA PRO A 59 13.25 -3.58 3.97
C PRO A 59 12.97 -2.40 3.04
N TYR A 60 11.92 -1.62 3.32
CA TYR A 60 11.56 -0.47 2.50
C TYR A 60 11.00 0.72 3.28
N SER A 61 11.18 1.92 2.71
CA SER A 61 10.64 3.18 3.19
C SER A 61 9.51 3.66 2.27
N MET A 62 8.39 4.03 2.90
CA MET A 62 7.32 4.82 2.30
C MET A 62 7.63 6.30 2.53
N GLY A 63 7.98 7.00 1.45
CA GLY A 63 8.47 8.38 1.42
C GLY A 63 10.00 8.49 1.48
N PRO A 64 10.54 9.71 1.28
CA PRO A 64 11.97 9.97 1.40
C PRO A 64 12.51 9.59 2.79
N ILE A 65 13.61 8.84 2.88
CA ILE A 65 14.08 8.21 4.13
C ILE A 65 14.26 9.22 5.30
N ALA A 66 14.68 10.45 5.00
CA ALA A 66 14.86 11.51 6.00
C ALA A 66 13.57 12.28 6.37
N SER A 67 12.44 11.97 5.73
CA SER A 67 11.18 12.67 5.95
C SER A 67 10.57 12.30 7.32
N PRO A 68 10.09 13.28 8.10
CA PRO A 68 9.36 12.99 9.34
C PRO A 68 7.99 12.34 9.11
N LEU A 69 7.48 12.35 7.87
CA LEU A 69 6.26 11.64 7.48
C LEU A 69 6.52 10.22 6.99
N SER A 70 7.78 9.82 6.83
CA SER A 70 8.09 8.48 6.34
C SER A 70 7.78 7.41 7.37
N LYS A 71 7.40 6.25 6.85
CA LYS A 71 7.15 5.04 7.63
C LYS A 71 7.83 3.87 6.94
N PHE A 72 8.30 2.93 7.74
CA PHE A 72 9.09 1.80 7.27
C PHE A 72 8.28 0.51 7.30
N GLY A 73 8.64 -0.42 6.43
CA GLY A 73 8.08 -1.76 6.39
C GLY A 73 9.12 -2.80 6.06
N ILE A 74 8.86 -4.03 6.47
CA ILE A 74 9.60 -5.21 6.04
C ILE A 74 8.62 -6.14 5.36
N GLU A 75 8.83 -6.40 4.07
CA GLU A 75 8.07 -7.37 3.31
C GLU A 75 8.84 -8.67 3.14
N ILE A 76 8.23 -9.76 3.59
CA ILE A 76 8.68 -11.12 3.34
C ILE A 76 7.90 -11.66 2.15
N THR A 77 8.59 -12.14 1.12
CA THR A 77 7.96 -12.63 -0.12
C THR A 77 8.73 -13.80 -0.72
N ASP A 78 8.03 -14.73 -1.38
CA ASP A 78 8.62 -15.83 -2.16
C ASP A 78 8.70 -15.52 -3.67
N SER A 79 8.52 -14.25 -4.06
CA SER A 79 8.45 -13.80 -5.45
C SER A 79 9.52 -12.78 -5.80
N ALA A 80 10.44 -13.16 -6.69
CA ALA A 80 11.45 -12.24 -7.23
C ALA A 80 10.82 -11.08 -8.04
N TYR A 81 9.65 -11.29 -8.66
CA TYR A 81 8.89 -10.23 -9.33
C TYR A 81 8.49 -9.12 -8.33
N VAL A 82 8.02 -9.53 -7.15
CA VAL A 82 7.63 -8.61 -6.07
C VAL A 82 8.84 -7.82 -5.59
N VAL A 83 9.98 -8.48 -5.33
CA VAL A 83 11.22 -7.81 -4.92
C VAL A 83 11.63 -6.71 -5.90
N ASN A 84 11.69 -7.04 -7.19
CA ASN A 84 12.10 -6.08 -8.22
C ASN A 84 11.13 -4.91 -8.36
N SER A 85 9.82 -5.20 -8.26
CA SER A 85 8.79 -4.17 -8.35
C SER A 85 8.76 -3.29 -7.09
N MET A 86 8.99 -3.85 -5.91
CA MET A 86 9.14 -3.08 -4.66
C MET A 86 10.36 -2.17 -4.71
N ARG A 87 11.48 -2.61 -5.31
CA ARG A 87 12.67 -1.76 -5.53
C ARG A 87 12.39 -0.53 -6.40
N ILE A 88 11.46 -0.63 -7.34
CA ILE A 88 11.00 0.52 -8.15
C ILE A 88 10.05 1.37 -7.32
N MET A 89 9.00 0.76 -6.76
CA MET A 89 7.87 1.49 -6.17
C MET A 89 8.16 2.08 -4.78
N THR A 90 9.23 1.66 -4.11
CA THR A 90 9.62 2.10 -2.77
C THR A 90 11.11 2.41 -2.72
N ARG A 91 11.59 3.07 -1.64
CA ARG A 91 13.03 3.13 -1.37
C ARG A 91 13.40 1.87 -0.60
N MET A 92 14.19 1.00 -1.20
CA MET A 92 14.51 -0.34 -0.69
C MET A 92 16.02 -0.49 -0.54
N GLY A 93 16.50 -0.97 0.61
CA GLY A 93 17.92 -1.30 0.79
C GLY A 93 18.46 -1.06 2.20
N GLU A 94 19.78 -1.00 2.28
CA GLU A 94 20.57 -0.92 3.52
C GLU A 94 20.27 0.34 4.33
N GLU A 95 20.13 1.50 3.69
CA GLU A 95 19.77 2.76 4.38
C GLU A 95 18.46 2.65 5.18
N VAL A 96 17.53 1.78 4.75
CA VAL A 96 16.29 1.50 5.49
C VAL A 96 16.58 0.60 6.69
N LEU A 97 17.45 -0.40 6.55
CA LEU A 97 17.86 -1.25 7.67
C LEU A 97 18.55 -0.45 8.75
N ASP A 98 19.42 0.49 8.38
CA ASP A 98 20.11 1.39 9.33
C ASP A 98 19.08 2.17 10.14
N LYS A 99 18.05 2.74 9.49
CA LYS A 99 16.95 3.44 10.19
C LYS A 99 16.09 2.54 11.07
N LEU A 100 15.93 1.28 10.70
CA LEU A 100 15.20 0.30 11.51
C LEU A 100 16.00 -0.17 12.73
N SER A 101 17.34 -0.16 12.65
CA SER A 101 18.22 -0.56 13.75
C SER A 101 18.12 0.35 14.99
N ASP A 102 17.62 1.58 14.80
CA ASP A 102 17.33 2.55 15.86
C ASP A 102 16.08 2.20 16.71
N ASN A 103 15.60 0.94 16.70
CA ASN A 103 14.35 0.47 17.31
C ASN A 103 13.09 1.20 16.79
N SER A 104 13.08 1.56 15.50
CA SER A 104 11.90 2.17 14.87
C SER A 104 10.79 1.14 14.63
N ASP A 105 9.55 1.53 14.93
CA ASP A 105 8.36 0.74 14.56
C ASP A 105 8.28 0.58 13.03
N PHE A 106 7.87 -0.61 12.58
CA PHE A 106 7.70 -0.91 11.16
C PHE A 106 6.43 -1.73 10.90
N VAL A 107 5.94 -1.64 9.66
CA VAL A 107 4.79 -2.43 9.21
C VAL A 107 5.25 -3.81 8.77
N LYS A 108 4.69 -4.85 9.41
CA LYS A 108 4.98 -6.25 9.11
C LYS A 108 4.20 -6.66 7.87
N CYS A 109 4.90 -7.05 6.81
CA CYS A 109 4.28 -7.42 5.54
C CYS A 109 4.68 -8.86 5.20
N LEU A 110 3.71 -9.77 5.13
CA LEU A 110 3.92 -11.17 4.76
C LEU A 110 3.19 -11.46 3.46
N HIS A 111 3.92 -11.92 2.45
CA HIS A 111 3.38 -12.27 1.14
C HIS A 111 3.82 -13.67 0.72
N SER A 112 2.93 -14.47 0.16
CA SER A 112 3.28 -15.67 -0.61
C SER A 112 2.42 -15.80 -1.85
N VAL A 113 3.01 -16.26 -2.95
CA VAL A 113 2.27 -16.63 -4.16
C VAL A 113 1.43 -17.90 -3.99
N GLY A 114 1.63 -18.67 -2.91
CA GLY A 114 0.79 -19.79 -2.51
C GLY A 114 0.99 -21.09 -3.30
N THR A 115 2.14 -21.24 -3.96
CA THR A 115 2.47 -22.43 -4.77
C THR A 115 3.85 -22.98 -4.39
N PRO A 116 4.01 -23.85 -3.38
CA PRO A 116 5.31 -24.42 -3.04
C PRO A 116 5.93 -25.15 -4.25
N ALA A 117 7.25 -25.35 -4.27
CA ALA A 117 7.96 -25.85 -5.46
C ALA A 117 7.50 -27.24 -5.93
N ASN A 118 6.95 -28.06 -5.03
CA ASN A 118 6.35 -29.36 -5.32
C ASN A 118 4.83 -29.31 -5.54
N GLY A 119 4.24 -28.12 -5.57
CA GLY A 119 2.81 -27.91 -5.80
C GLY A 119 2.44 -27.98 -7.29
N LYS A 120 1.15 -28.20 -7.57
CA LYS A 120 0.61 -28.16 -8.94
C LYS A 120 0.56 -26.71 -9.41
N ILE A 121 1.45 -26.32 -10.32
CA ILE A 121 1.47 -24.97 -10.91
C ILE A 121 0.86 -25.02 -12.31
N SER A 122 -0.28 -24.37 -12.51
CA SER A 122 -0.95 -24.29 -13.82
C SER A 122 -0.16 -23.45 -14.82
N MET A 123 0.46 -22.36 -14.36
CA MET A 123 1.34 -21.48 -15.15
C MET A 123 2.67 -21.24 -14.42
N PRO A 124 3.73 -22.02 -14.73
CA PRO A 124 5.02 -21.94 -14.03
C PRO A 124 5.66 -20.55 -14.02
N SER A 125 5.47 -19.76 -15.09
CA SER A 125 5.99 -18.39 -15.20
C SER A 125 5.26 -17.36 -14.35
N TRP A 126 4.06 -17.70 -13.85
CA TRP A 126 3.24 -16.83 -13.01
C TRP A 126 2.60 -17.61 -11.86
N PRO A 127 3.39 -17.96 -10.82
CA PRO A 127 2.88 -18.70 -9.68
C PRO A 127 1.78 -17.91 -8.96
N CYS A 128 0.63 -18.55 -8.74
CA CYS A 128 -0.49 -17.99 -8.00
C CYS A 128 -1.43 -19.09 -7.49
N ASP A 129 -2.27 -18.75 -6.52
CA ASP A 129 -3.36 -19.58 -6.00
C ASP A 129 -4.66 -18.75 -5.99
N PRO A 130 -5.34 -18.64 -7.15
CA PRO A 130 -6.52 -17.80 -7.28
C PRO A 130 -7.67 -18.24 -6.37
N GLU A 131 -7.81 -19.54 -6.12
CA GLU A 131 -8.88 -20.11 -5.29
C GLU A 131 -8.72 -19.66 -3.84
N ARG A 132 -7.53 -19.84 -3.26
CA ARG A 132 -7.25 -19.51 -1.87
C ARG A 132 -6.73 -18.09 -1.64
N THR A 133 -6.67 -17.25 -2.68
CA THR A 133 -6.21 -15.85 -2.57
C THR A 133 -6.89 -15.14 -1.39
N ILE A 134 -6.14 -14.41 -0.57
CA ILE A 134 -6.69 -13.57 0.49
C ILE A 134 -5.70 -12.45 0.83
N ILE A 135 -6.21 -11.24 1.06
CA ILE A 135 -5.42 -10.06 1.42
C ILE A 135 -5.99 -9.50 2.72
N LEU A 136 -5.20 -9.52 3.79
CA LEU A 136 -5.60 -9.23 5.15
C LEU A 136 -4.80 -8.06 5.71
N HIS A 137 -5.46 -7.21 6.49
CA HIS A 137 -4.85 -6.07 7.16
C HIS A 137 -5.26 -6.10 8.63
N LYS A 138 -4.31 -5.98 9.57
CA LYS A 138 -4.57 -5.95 11.01
C LYS A 138 -4.00 -4.64 11.59
N PRO A 139 -4.78 -3.53 11.52
CA PRO A 139 -4.33 -2.20 11.91
C PRO A 139 -3.85 -2.04 13.34
N ALA A 140 -4.31 -2.89 14.26
CA ALA A 140 -3.95 -2.85 15.68
C ALA A 140 -2.45 -3.13 15.92
N VAL A 141 -1.83 -3.94 15.06
CA VAL A 141 -0.42 -4.34 15.16
C VAL A 141 0.37 -4.01 13.89
N ASN A 142 -0.18 -3.16 13.02
CA ASN A 142 0.39 -2.75 11.74
C ASN A 142 0.90 -3.94 10.90
N GLU A 143 0.05 -4.95 10.73
CA GLU A 143 0.38 -6.17 9.99
C GLU A 143 -0.45 -6.30 8.71
N ILE A 144 0.19 -6.76 7.65
CA ILE A 144 -0.39 -7.03 6.34
C ILE A 144 0.00 -8.46 5.97
N VAL A 145 -1.00 -9.27 5.61
CA VAL A 145 -0.78 -10.65 5.17
C VAL A 145 -1.48 -10.86 3.84
N SER A 146 -0.76 -11.31 2.83
CA SER A 146 -1.29 -11.55 1.49
C SER A 146 -0.87 -12.91 0.96
N TYR A 147 -1.84 -13.66 0.45
CA TYR A 147 -1.63 -15.01 -0.05
C TYR A 147 -2.25 -15.18 -1.44
N GLY A 148 -1.57 -15.93 -2.30
CA GLY A 148 -2.12 -16.50 -3.53
C GLY A 148 -2.09 -15.57 -4.75
N SER A 149 -1.65 -14.32 -4.64
CA SER A 149 -1.65 -13.38 -5.76
C SER A 149 -0.33 -12.61 -5.87
N GLY A 150 0.43 -12.86 -6.94
CA GLY A 150 1.63 -12.08 -7.27
C GLY A 150 1.37 -10.73 -7.96
N TYR A 151 0.10 -10.33 -8.15
CA TYR A 151 -0.26 -9.14 -8.94
C TYR A 151 -0.24 -7.85 -8.12
N GLY A 152 0.59 -6.89 -8.53
CA GLY A 152 0.50 -5.46 -8.22
C GLY A 152 -0.03 -5.13 -6.82
N GLY A 153 -1.23 -4.53 -6.73
CA GLY A 153 -1.82 -4.10 -5.46
C GLY A 153 -2.17 -5.19 -4.44
N ASN A 154 -2.04 -6.48 -4.79
CA ASN A 154 -2.17 -7.59 -3.85
C ASN A 154 -0.80 -8.06 -3.32
N SER A 155 0.29 -7.78 -4.04
CA SER A 155 1.63 -8.31 -3.73
C SER A 155 2.66 -7.24 -3.39
N LEU A 156 2.55 -6.03 -3.94
CA LEU A 156 3.38 -4.88 -3.58
C LEU A 156 2.78 -4.25 -2.32
N LEU A 157 3.10 -4.81 -1.14
CA LEU A 157 2.36 -4.52 0.09
C LEU A 157 2.56 -3.07 0.55
N GLY A 158 3.65 -2.42 0.15
CA GLY A 158 3.86 -0.98 0.31
C GLY A 158 2.80 -0.11 -0.38
N LYS A 159 2.26 -0.54 -1.54
CA LYS A 159 1.42 0.32 -2.40
C LYS A 159 0.02 0.58 -1.83
N LYS A 160 -0.92 -0.36 -1.94
CA LYS A 160 -2.31 -0.14 -1.50
C LYS A 160 -2.55 -0.61 -0.07
N CYS A 161 -1.95 -1.73 0.31
CA CYS A 161 -2.15 -2.34 1.62
C CYS A 161 -1.57 -1.46 2.72
N PHE A 162 -0.31 -1.04 2.57
CA PHE A 162 0.31 -0.12 3.50
C PHE A 162 -0.13 1.32 3.21
N ALA A 163 0.23 1.92 2.09
CA ALA A 163 0.14 3.38 1.97
C ALA A 163 -1.28 3.97 2.11
N LEU A 164 -2.33 3.18 1.87
CA LEU A 164 -3.72 3.61 2.08
C LEU A 164 -4.38 2.92 3.26
N ARG A 165 -4.43 1.58 3.31
CA ARG A 165 -5.26 0.90 4.33
C ARG A 165 -4.66 0.98 5.72
N ILE A 166 -3.42 0.50 5.90
CA ILE A 166 -2.72 0.67 7.19
C ILE A 166 -2.36 2.16 7.40
N GLY A 167 -1.92 2.84 6.35
CA GLY A 167 -1.56 4.26 6.35
C GLY A 167 -2.67 5.14 6.91
N SER A 168 -3.91 5.00 6.44
CA SER A 168 -5.05 5.80 6.94
C SER A 168 -5.37 5.53 8.41
N THR A 169 -5.15 4.30 8.89
CA THR A 169 -5.34 3.98 10.32
C THR A 169 -4.22 4.56 11.19
N ILE A 170 -2.98 4.58 10.72
CA ILE A 170 -1.86 5.28 11.38
C ILE A 170 -2.13 6.79 11.38
N ALA A 171 -2.55 7.32 10.22
CA ALA A 171 -2.85 8.72 10.01
C ALA A 171 -3.94 9.24 10.97
N LYS A 172 -5.03 8.46 11.12
CA LYS A 172 -6.08 8.74 12.10
C LYS A 172 -5.56 8.79 13.54
N ARG A 173 -4.64 7.90 13.93
CA ARG A 173 -4.07 7.86 15.29
C ARG A 173 -3.09 9.01 15.56
N GLU A 174 -2.35 9.43 14.54
CA GLU A 174 -1.24 10.38 14.68
C GLU A 174 -1.56 11.81 14.17
N GLY A 175 -2.79 12.05 13.72
CA GLY A 175 -3.25 13.37 13.28
C GLY A 175 -2.70 13.82 11.93
N TRP A 176 -2.67 12.92 10.94
CA TRP A 176 -2.34 13.22 9.54
C TRP A 176 -3.31 12.51 8.58
N LEU A 177 -3.09 12.61 7.27
CA LEU A 177 -3.99 12.10 6.22
C LEU A 177 -3.24 11.18 5.25
N ALA A 178 -3.82 10.03 4.92
CA ALA A 178 -3.28 9.09 3.93
C ALA A 178 -4.32 8.84 2.84
N GLU A 179 -4.12 9.47 1.68
CA GLU A 179 -5.19 9.66 0.69
C GLU A 179 -4.86 9.08 -0.67
N HIS A 180 -5.91 8.66 -1.38
CA HIS A 180 -5.82 8.20 -2.77
C HIS A 180 -5.79 9.39 -3.75
N MET A 181 -4.74 10.20 -3.64
CA MET A 181 -4.58 11.46 -4.37
C MET A 181 -3.27 11.52 -5.15
N LEU A 182 -3.31 12.15 -6.32
CA LEU A 182 -2.10 12.68 -6.95
C LEU A 182 -1.63 13.95 -6.21
N ILE A 183 -0.38 14.34 -6.43
CA ILE A 183 0.19 15.64 -6.05
C ILE A 183 0.94 16.22 -7.26
N LEU A 184 0.60 17.44 -7.65
CA LEU A 184 1.31 18.18 -8.69
C LEU A 184 1.64 19.59 -8.25
N GLY A 185 2.70 20.16 -8.83
CA GLY A 185 2.98 21.59 -8.81
C GLY A 185 2.55 22.21 -10.13
N ILE A 186 1.83 23.33 -10.09
CA ILE A 186 1.49 24.14 -11.26
C ILE A 186 2.11 25.53 -11.10
N THR A 187 2.82 25.97 -12.12
CA THR A 187 3.41 27.31 -12.22
C THR A 187 2.68 28.10 -13.30
N ASN A 188 2.20 29.30 -12.94
CA ASN A 188 1.52 30.20 -13.88
C ASN A 188 2.54 30.99 -14.75
N PRO A 189 2.10 31.74 -15.78
CA PRO A 189 2.98 32.54 -16.62
C PRO A 189 3.77 33.64 -15.90
N ASN A 190 3.35 34.04 -14.69
CA ASN A 190 4.04 35.02 -13.86
C ASN A 190 5.12 34.38 -12.96
N GLY A 191 5.27 33.05 -13.00
CA GLY A 191 6.23 32.31 -12.19
C GLY A 191 5.72 31.88 -10.81
N ASP A 192 4.46 32.14 -10.46
CA ASP A 192 3.90 31.71 -9.18
C ASP A 192 3.58 30.21 -9.21
N LYS A 193 4.20 29.46 -8.28
CA LYS A 193 3.98 28.03 -8.13
C LYS A 193 3.01 27.71 -7.00
N LYS A 194 2.06 26.82 -7.26
CA LYS A 194 1.15 26.24 -6.25
C LYS A 194 1.13 24.73 -6.36
N TYR A 195 0.89 24.04 -5.26
CA TYR A 195 0.73 22.59 -5.22
C TYR A 195 -0.75 22.22 -5.04
N ILE A 196 -1.18 21.19 -5.76
CA ILE A 196 -2.57 20.71 -5.77
C ILE A 196 -2.55 19.20 -5.53
N ALA A 197 -3.45 18.73 -4.68
CA ALA A 197 -3.79 17.32 -4.55
C ALA A 197 -5.18 17.03 -5.14
N ALA A 198 -5.36 15.89 -5.80
CA ALA A 198 -6.64 15.52 -6.41
C ALA A 198 -6.94 14.02 -6.29
N ALA A 199 -8.14 13.68 -5.80
CA ALA A 199 -8.62 12.31 -5.67
C ALA A 199 -9.60 11.98 -6.80
N PHE A 200 -9.19 11.11 -7.74
CA PHE A 200 -10.10 10.47 -8.69
C PHE A 200 -10.12 8.96 -8.44
N PRO A 201 -11.22 8.25 -8.77
CA PRO A 201 -11.24 6.80 -8.72
C PRO A 201 -10.14 6.15 -9.60
N SER A 202 -9.96 4.84 -9.43
CA SER A 202 -9.04 4.07 -10.26
C SER A 202 -9.39 4.22 -11.74
N ALA A 203 -8.38 4.38 -12.60
CA ALA A 203 -8.53 4.55 -14.05
C ALA A 203 -9.33 5.80 -14.50
N CYS A 204 -9.46 6.82 -13.64
CA CYS A 204 -10.14 8.09 -13.97
C CYS A 204 -9.16 9.27 -14.20
N GLY A 205 -7.94 9.01 -14.68
CA GLY A 205 -7.06 10.07 -15.20
C GLY A 205 -6.13 10.78 -14.20
N LYS A 206 -5.88 10.22 -13.00
CA LYS A 206 -4.92 10.82 -12.05
C LYS A 206 -3.53 10.98 -12.66
N THR A 207 -2.96 9.90 -13.22
CA THR A 207 -1.65 9.92 -13.88
C THR A 207 -1.60 10.93 -15.03
N ASN A 208 -2.65 11.00 -15.84
CA ASN A 208 -2.74 11.97 -16.93
C ASN A 208 -2.68 13.42 -16.42
N LEU A 209 -3.37 13.73 -15.33
CA LEU A 209 -3.36 15.07 -14.74
C LEU A 209 -2.02 15.38 -14.05
N ALA A 210 -1.47 14.44 -13.30
CA ALA A 210 -0.22 14.62 -12.55
C ALA A 210 0.99 14.88 -13.46
N MET A 211 0.99 14.29 -14.66
CA MET A 211 2.06 14.41 -15.67
C MET A 211 1.61 15.17 -16.92
N MET A 212 0.60 16.05 -16.79
CA MET A 212 0.03 16.79 -17.91
C MET A 212 1.06 17.68 -18.60
N THR A 213 1.10 17.66 -19.93
CA THR A 213 1.70 18.73 -20.73
C THR A 213 0.64 19.82 -20.97
N PRO A 214 0.77 21.01 -20.37
CA PRO A 214 -0.26 22.05 -20.49
C PRO A 214 -0.36 22.55 -21.94
N THR A 215 -1.60 22.70 -22.44
CA THR A 215 -1.85 23.33 -23.75
C THR A 215 -1.87 24.86 -23.67
N LEU A 216 -2.04 25.41 -22.46
CA LEU A 216 -2.04 26.86 -22.22
C LEU A 216 -0.58 27.39 -22.19
N PRO A 217 -0.22 28.35 -23.06
CA PRO A 217 1.11 28.93 -23.08
C PRO A 217 1.52 29.53 -21.73
N GLY A 218 2.78 29.33 -21.35
CA GLY A 218 3.36 29.87 -20.11
C GLY A 218 3.01 29.10 -18.83
N TYR A 219 2.12 28.11 -18.89
CA TYR A 219 1.87 27.21 -17.75
C TYR A 219 2.85 26.03 -17.76
N LYS A 220 3.28 25.61 -16.56
CA LYS A 220 4.11 24.43 -16.34
C LYS A 220 3.49 23.54 -15.27
N VAL A 221 3.48 22.23 -15.50
CA VAL A 221 3.08 21.21 -14.51
C VAL A 221 4.28 20.33 -14.18
N GLU A 222 4.44 20.01 -12.90
CA GLU A 222 5.49 19.14 -12.38
C GLU A 222 4.88 18.08 -11.47
N CYS A 223 5.15 16.81 -11.74
CA CYS A 223 4.63 15.69 -10.96
C CYS A 223 5.42 15.53 -9.65
N VAL A 224 4.71 15.40 -8.52
CA VAL A 224 5.29 14.93 -7.25
C VAL A 224 4.90 13.47 -7.00
N GLY A 225 3.65 13.11 -7.31
CA GLY A 225 3.14 11.73 -7.28
C GLY A 225 1.78 11.65 -7.96
N ASP A 226 1.37 10.45 -8.42
CA ASP A 226 0.18 10.30 -9.23
C ASP A 226 -0.95 9.47 -8.60
N ASP A 227 -0.69 8.86 -7.45
CA ASP A 227 -1.62 7.87 -6.87
C ASP A 227 -1.80 8.00 -5.35
N ILE A 228 -0.78 8.38 -4.59
CA ILE A 228 -0.86 8.40 -3.11
C ILE A 228 -0.28 9.71 -2.54
N ALA A 229 -1.00 10.29 -1.58
CA ALA A 229 -0.56 11.47 -0.84
C ALA A 229 -0.62 11.22 0.66
N TRP A 230 0.49 11.44 1.36
CA TRP A 230 0.50 11.55 2.82
C TRP A 230 0.66 13.00 3.21
N MET A 231 -0.28 13.52 4.01
CA MET A 231 -0.40 14.95 4.27
C MET A 231 -0.54 15.25 5.76
N LYS A 232 0.16 16.28 6.25
CA LYS A 232 0.10 16.73 7.64
C LYS A 232 0.23 18.24 7.72
N PHE A 233 -0.55 18.87 8.58
CA PHE A 233 -0.36 20.29 8.90
C PHE A 233 0.95 20.49 9.65
N ASP A 234 1.75 21.45 9.19
CA ASP A 234 2.94 21.89 9.93
C ASP A 234 2.58 22.87 11.06
N SER A 235 3.58 23.29 11.83
CA SER A 235 3.41 24.24 12.95
C SER A 235 2.94 25.63 12.53
N LYS A 236 2.96 25.96 11.22
CA LYS A 236 2.47 27.21 10.65
C LYS A 236 1.06 27.06 10.06
N GLY A 237 0.42 25.90 10.21
CA GLY A 237 -0.89 25.61 9.65
C GLY A 237 -0.88 25.35 8.14
N GLN A 238 0.27 25.13 7.52
CA GLN A 238 0.34 24.73 6.11
C GLN A 238 0.23 23.22 5.97
N LEU A 239 -0.67 22.75 5.09
CA LEU A 239 -0.78 21.33 4.78
C LEU A 239 0.41 20.90 3.92
N ARG A 240 1.35 20.16 4.50
CA ARG A 240 2.50 19.56 3.81
C ARG A 240 2.12 18.20 3.26
N ALA A 241 2.56 17.88 2.04
CA ALA A 241 2.29 16.60 1.40
C ALA A 241 3.60 15.95 0.94
N ILE A 242 3.68 14.63 1.05
CA ILE A 242 4.69 13.80 0.39
C ILE A 242 4.02 12.76 -0.51
N ASN A 243 4.70 12.40 -1.59
CA ASN A 243 4.45 11.14 -2.28
C ASN A 243 5.21 10.02 -1.54
N PRO A 244 4.52 9.04 -0.92
CA PRO A 244 5.21 7.94 -0.26
C PRO A 244 5.83 6.93 -1.23
N GLU A 245 5.46 6.94 -2.51
CA GLU A 245 5.97 6.03 -3.54
C GLU A 245 7.27 6.54 -4.19
N ASN A 246 7.99 5.64 -4.87
CA ASN A 246 9.24 5.91 -5.58
C ASN A 246 9.19 5.58 -7.08
N GLY A 247 8.02 5.20 -7.58
CA GLY A 247 7.75 4.95 -9.00
C GLY A 247 7.21 6.17 -9.73
#